data_AF-A0A6N6Q7R5-F1
#
_entry.id   AF-A0A6N6Q7R5-F1
#
_cell.length_a   1.000
_cell.length_b   1.000
_cell.length_c   1.000
_cell.angle_alpha   90.00
_cell.angle_beta   90.00
_cell.angle_gamma   90.00
#
_symmetry.space_group_name_H-M   'P 1'
#
loop_
_entity.id
_entity.type
_entity.pdbx_description
1 polymer ?
#
loop_
_entity_poly.entity_id
_entity_poly.type
_entity_poly.pdbx_seq_one_letter_code
_entity_poly.pdbx_strand_id
1 'polypeptide(L)'
;MKIETFKYDNRIVRAFAIATVLFGIVGMSAGLLAAVQLFFPDANLNLQYTTFGRLRPLHTNAVIFAFVGNGMFMGIYYSLQRLCKARMFSDALSWVNFWGWNAIIVAAAITLPLGLTTSKEYAELEWPI
;
A
#
# COMPACT_ATOMS: atom_id res chain seq x y z
N MET A 1 -10.55 -6.30 -44.15
CA MET A 1 -9.68 -6.16 -42.97
C MET A 1 -10.43 -6.73 -41.76
N LYS A 2 -9.96 -7.82 -41.13
CA LYS A 2 -10.59 -8.32 -39.90
C LYS A 2 -10.21 -7.37 -38.76
N ILE A 3 -11.20 -6.82 -38.07
CA ILE A 3 -10.96 -5.95 -36.91
C ILE A 3 -10.49 -6.85 -35.76
N GLU A 4 -9.27 -6.63 -35.28
CA GLU A 4 -8.76 -7.35 -34.10
C GLU A 4 -9.45 -6.85 -32.83
N THR A 5 -10.09 -7.74 -32.10
CA THR A 5 -10.79 -7.44 -30.84
C THR A 5 -9.96 -7.90 -29.65
N PHE A 6 -9.53 -6.98 -28.79
CA PHE A 6 -8.77 -7.27 -27.58
C PHE A 6 -9.65 -7.17 -26.33
N LYS A 7 -9.53 -8.14 -25.41
CA LYS A 7 -10.26 -8.15 -24.13
C LYS A 7 -9.28 -8.06 -22.95
N TYR A 8 -9.20 -6.89 -22.35
CA TYR A 8 -8.35 -6.62 -21.19
C TYR A 8 -9.01 -7.03 -19.86
N ASP A 9 -8.18 -7.32 -18.87
CA ASP A 9 -8.61 -7.46 -17.48
C ASP A 9 -8.52 -6.11 -16.76
N ASN A 10 -9.67 -5.46 -16.56
CA ASN A 10 -9.77 -4.24 -15.76
C ASN A 10 -10.26 -4.51 -14.32
N ARG A 11 -10.58 -5.75 -13.96
CA ARG A 11 -11.06 -6.09 -12.61
C ARG A 11 -9.95 -5.88 -11.60
N ILE A 12 -8.76 -6.43 -11.91
CA ILE A 12 -7.59 -6.29 -11.04
C ILE A 12 -7.11 -4.85 -10.95
N VAL A 13 -7.12 -4.11 -12.07
CA VAL A 13 -6.79 -2.69 -12.10
C VAL A 13 -7.71 -1.90 -11.17
N ARG A 14 -9.02 -2.17 -11.24
CA ARG A 14 -10.00 -1.51 -10.37
C ARG A 14 -9.79 -1.86 -8.90
N ALA A 15 -9.45 -3.11 -8.59
CA ALA A 15 -9.15 -3.53 -7.23
C ALA A 15 -7.94 -2.76 -6.66
N PHE A 16 -6.84 -2.70 -7.41
CA PHE A 16 -5.67 -1.90 -7.03
C PHE A 16 -6.01 -0.41 -6.92
N ALA A 17 -6.81 0.15 -7.83
CA ALA A 17 -7.23 1.56 -7.77
C ALA A 17 -8.00 1.88 -6.48
N ILE A 18 -8.93 1.01 -6.08
CA ILE A 18 -9.69 1.17 -4.84
C ILE A 18 -8.73 1.08 -3.63
N ALA A 19 -7.83 0.10 -3.62
CA ALA A 19 -6.82 -0.05 -2.57
C ALA A 19 -5.91 1.19 -2.48
N THR A 20 -5.45 1.73 -3.61
CA THR A 20 -4.66 2.96 -3.67
C THR A 20 -5.39 4.11 -2.99
N VAL A 21 -6.65 4.38 -3.35
CA VAL A 21 -7.40 5.49 -2.73
C VAL A 21 -7.58 5.25 -1.22
N LEU A 22 -7.94 4.03 -0.82
CA LEU A 22 -8.14 3.67 0.58
C LEU A 22 -6.86 3.89 1.40
N PHE A 23 -5.73 3.34 0.97
CA PHE A 23 -4.47 3.49 1.68
C PHE A 23 -3.88 4.89 1.57
N GLY A 24 -4.21 5.65 0.51
CA GLY A 24 -3.90 7.07 0.42
C GLY A 24 -4.55 7.84 1.55
N ILE A 25 -5.85 7.61 1.81
CA ILE A 25 -6.56 8.25 2.92
C ILE A 25 -5.96 7.84 4.26
N VAL A 26 -5.71 6.54 4.48
CA VAL A 26 -5.14 6.01 5.74
C VAL A 26 -3.74 6.57 5.98
N GLY A 27 -2.85 6.48 4.99
CA GLY A 27 -1.46 6.95 5.10
C GLY A 27 -1.37 8.45 5.34
N MET A 28 -2.15 9.26 4.62
CA MET A 28 -2.18 10.72 4.82
C MET A 28 -2.76 11.10 6.18
N SER A 29 -3.78 10.38 6.66
CA SER A 29 -4.37 10.61 7.99
C SER A 29 -3.38 10.29 9.12
N ALA A 30 -2.62 9.20 9.00
CA ALA A 30 -1.55 8.87 9.95
C ALA A 30 -0.43 9.94 9.93
N GLY A 31 -0.11 10.47 8.74
CA GLY A 31 0.86 11.56 8.59
C GLY A 31 0.38 12.86 9.24
N LEU A 32 -0.91 13.19 9.08
CA LEU A 32 -1.52 14.33 9.74
C LEU A 32 -1.48 14.18 11.27
N LEU A 33 -1.82 13.00 11.80
CA LEU A 33 -1.72 12.74 13.24
C LEU A 33 -0.27 12.86 13.74
N ALA A 34 0.71 12.30 13.02
CA ALA A 34 2.13 12.43 13.36
C ALA A 34 2.59 13.90 13.33
N ALA A 35 2.12 14.70 12.37
CA ALA A 35 2.41 16.12 12.30
C ALA A 35 1.83 16.89 13.50
N VAL A 36 0.61 16.54 13.94
CA VAL A 36 0.00 17.14 15.15
C VAL A 36 0.80 16.81 16.40
N GLN A 37 1.28 15.57 16.53
CA GLN A 37 2.09 15.14 17.67
C GLN A 37 3.41 15.90 17.84
N LEU A 38 3.95 16.49 16.76
CA LEU A 38 5.18 17.28 16.82
C LEU A 38 5.00 18.62 17.54
N PHE A 39 3.83 19.26 17.41
CA PHE A 39 3.57 20.55 18.07
C PHE A 39 2.68 20.42 19.32
N PHE A 40 1.86 19.38 19.39
CA PHE A 40 0.96 19.10 20.51
C PHE A 40 1.19 17.66 21.02
N PRO A 41 2.17 17.45 21.93
CA PRO A 41 2.56 16.11 22.40
C PRO A 41 1.43 15.30 23.05
N ASP A 42 0.40 15.94 23.59
CA ASP A 42 -0.76 15.23 24.17
C ASP A 42 -1.56 14.45 23.10
N ALA A 43 -1.39 14.75 21.80
CA ALA A 43 -1.93 13.95 20.71
C ALA A 43 -1.30 12.56 20.57
N ASN A 44 -0.32 12.19 21.40
CA ASN A 44 0.15 10.81 21.53
C ASN A 44 -0.87 9.91 22.27
N LEU A 45 -1.92 10.49 22.86
CA LEU A 45 -3.04 9.79 23.52
C LEU A 45 -2.64 8.91 24.72
N ASN A 46 -1.41 9.06 25.23
CA ASN A 46 -0.84 8.24 26.31
C ASN A 46 -0.92 6.72 26.04
N LEU A 47 -0.97 6.30 24.78
CA LEU A 47 -0.97 4.90 24.36
C LEU A 47 0.33 4.58 23.65
N GLN A 48 0.92 3.43 23.95
CA GLN A 48 2.19 3.01 23.33
C GLN A 48 2.11 2.89 21.80
N TYR A 49 0.95 2.48 21.27
CA TYR A 49 0.74 2.21 19.84
C TYR A 49 0.65 3.48 18.99
N THR A 50 0.21 4.59 19.58
CA THR A 50 -0.02 5.86 18.90
C THR A 50 1.11 6.85 19.12
N THR A 51 2.19 6.45 19.78
CA THR A 51 3.36 7.32 19.97
C THR A 51 3.98 7.71 18.63
N PHE A 52 4.49 8.93 18.52
CA PHE A 52 5.14 9.44 17.31
C PHE A 52 6.21 8.50 16.76
N GLY A 53 7.03 7.91 17.65
CA GLY A 53 8.09 6.97 17.25
C GLY A 53 7.58 5.71 16.53
N ARG A 54 6.36 5.24 16.84
CA ARG A 54 5.74 4.07 16.19
C ARG A 54 4.82 4.47 15.04
N LEU A 55 4.17 5.63 15.15
CA LEU A 55 3.28 6.15 14.11
C LEU A 55 4.06 6.63 12.87
N ARG A 56 5.28 7.17 13.05
CA ARG A 56 6.15 7.62 11.96
C ARG A 56 6.46 6.49 10.95
N PRO A 57 7.04 5.34 11.37
CA PRO A 57 7.30 4.26 10.43
C PRO A 57 6.02 3.65 9.84
N LEU A 58 4.89 3.67 10.58
CA LEU A 58 3.60 3.28 10.04
C LEU A 58 3.18 4.20 8.88
N HIS A 59 3.26 5.52 9.08
CA HIS A 59 2.93 6.51 8.06
C HIS A 59 3.81 6.35 6.81
N THR A 60 5.13 6.25 6.96
CA THR A 60 6.05 6.11 5.82
C THR A 60 5.74 4.85 5.00
N ASN A 61 5.55 3.71 5.67
CA ASN A 61 5.20 2.45 4.99
C ASN A 61 3.81 2.51 4.33
N ALA A 62 2.82 3.11 4.99
CA ALA A 62 1.48 3.27 4.44
C ALA A 62 1.47 4.18 3.19
N VAL A 63 2.23 5.27 3.19
CA VAL A 63 2.25 6.17 2.02
C VAL A 63 3.07 5.56 0.87
N ILE A 64 4.20 4.93 1.15
CA ILE A 64 5.08 4.41 0.09
C ILE A 64 4.59 3.05 -0.40
N PHE A 65 4.52 2.05 0.47
CA PHE A 65 4.23 0.68 0.01
C PHE A 65 2.73 0.44 -0.17
N ALA A 66 1.88 1.01 0.70
CA ALA A 66 0.45 0.83 0.56
C ALA A 66 -0.17 1.75 -0.50
N PHE A 67 0.00 3.07 -0.40
CA PHE A 67 -0.55 4.00 -1.39
C PHE A 67 0.20 3.94 -2.72
N VAL A 68 1.49 4.31 -2.76
CA VAL A 68 2.25 4.33 -4.02
C VAL A 68 2.44 2.92 -4.59
N GLY A 69 2.71 1.90 -3.78
CA GLY A 69 2.87 0.53 -4.23
C GLY A 69 1.61 -0.02 -4.93
N ASN A 70 0.42 0.11 -4.34
CA ASN A 70 -0.83 -0.26 -5.03
C ASN A 70 -1.04 0.58 -6.30
N GLY A 71 -0.69 1.88 -6.26
CA GLY A 71 -0.77 2.77 -7.43
C GLY A 71 0.14 2.32 -8.58
N MET A 72 1.34 1.84 -8.28
CA MET A 72 2.25 1.26 -9.26
C MET A 72 1.67 -0.03 -9.85
N PHE A 73 1.15 -0.95 -9.04
CA PHE A 73 0.49 -2.15 -9.55
C PHE A 73 -0.69 -1.81 -10.48
N MET A 74 -1.57 -0.89 -10.07
CA MET A 74 -2.65 -0.38 -10.91
C MET A 74 -2.12 0.13 -12.25
N GLY A 75 -1.11 1.01 -12.23
CA GLY A 75 -0.52 1.60 -13.43
C GLY A 75 0.10 0.57 -14.36
N ILE A 76 0.85 -0.39 -13.82
CA ILE A 76 1.51 -1.47 -14.57
C ILE A 76 0.45 -2.39 -15.20
N TYR A 77 -0.49 -2.90 -14.42
CA TYR A 77 -1.56 -3.79 -14.91
C TYR A 77 -2.45 -3.13 -15.95
N TYR A 78 -2.65 -1.81 -15.87
CA TYR A 78 -3.42 -1.07 -16.87
C TYR A 78 -2.63 -0.81 -18.15
N SER A 79 -1.39 -0.32 -18.02
CA SER A 79 -0.57 0.15 -19.14
C SER A 79 -0.02 -0.99 -19.99
N LEU A 80 0.54 -2.04 -19.38
CA LEU A 80 1.14 -3.17 -20.11
C LEU A 80 0.15 -3.80 -21.09
N GLN A 81 -1.08 -4.04 -20.64
CA GLN A 81 -2.11 -4.66 -21.48
C GLN A 81 -2.40 -3.85 -22.75
N ARG A 82 -2.40 -2.52 -22.64
CA ARG A 82 -2.75 -1.60 -23.74
C ARG A 82 -1.56 -1.34 -24.65
N LEU A 83 -0.37 -1.18 -24.08
CA LEU A 83 0.86 -0.95 -24.83
C LEU A 83 1.23 -2.18 -25.67
N CYS A 84 1.13 -3.38 -25.09
CA CYS A 84 1.41 -4.63 -25.80
C CYS A 84 0.21 -5.16 -26.58
N LYS A 85 -0.96 -4.51 -26.47
CA LYS A 85 -2.24 -4.99 -27.02
C LYS A 85 -2.50 -6.47 -26.69
N ALA A 86 -2.19 -6.88 -25.47
CA ALA A 86 -2.30 -8.26 -25.02
C ALA A 86 -2.93 -8.31 -23.62
N ARG A 87 -3.69 -9.37 -23.31
CA ARG A 87 -4.15 -9.60 -21.93
C ARG A 87 -2.95 -9.98 -21.06
N MET A 88 -3.03 -9.68 -19.76
CA MET A 88 -2.10 -10.24 -18.78
C MET A 88 -2.01 -11.77 -18.91
N PHE A 89 -0.80 -12.29 -18.71
CA PHE A 89 -0.50 -13.71 -18.86
C PHE A 89 -1.36 -14.62 -17.96
N SER A 90 -1.58 -14.23 -16.70
CA SER A 90 -2.35 -15.03 -15.75
C SER A 90 -3.21 -14.15 -14.85
N ASP A 91 -4.52 -14.40 -14.89
CA ASP A 91 -5.49 -13.75 -13.99
C ASP A 91 -5.25 -14.18 -12.54
N ALA A 92 -4.93 -15.47 -12.30
CA ALA A 92 -4.66 -16.00 -10.97
C ALA A 92 -3.44 -15.34 -10.33
N LEU A 93 -2.33 -15.20 -11.07
CA LEU A 93 -1.12 -14.54 -10.57
C LEU A 93 -1.39 -13.06 -10.25
N SER A 94 -2.24 -12.41 -11.04
CA SER A 94 -2.62 -11.01 -10.81
C SER A 94 -3.36 -10.84 -9.47
N TRP A 95 -4.25 -11.77 -9.13
CA TRP A 95 -4.94 -11.80 -7.84
C TRP A 95 -4.03 -12.23 -6.68
N VAL A 96 -3.06 -13.12 -6.89
CA VAL A 96 -2.04 -13.46 -5.88
C VAL A 96 -1.22 -12.22 -5.53
N ASN A 97 -0.80 -11.43 -6.53
CA ASN A 97 -0.08 -10.18 -6.29
C ASN A 97 -0.94 -9.19 -5.49
N PHE A 98 -2.22 -9.06 -5.82
CA PHE A 98 -3.13 -8.18 -5.07
C PHE A 98 -3.29 -8.63 -3.62
N TRP A 99 -3.68 -9.87 -3.36
CA TRP A 99 -3.90 -10.34 -1.99
C TRP A 99 -2.61 -10.43 -1.18
N GLY A 100 -1.51 -10.86 -1.81
CA GLY A 100 -0.19 -10.91 -1.17
C GLY A 100 0.30 -9.52 -0.76
N TRP A 101 0.20 -8.54 -1.66
CA TRP A 101 0.61 -7.16 -1.34
C TRP A 101 -0.24 -6.55 -0.23
N ASN A 102 -1.57 -6.73 -0.29
CA ASN A 102 -2.47 -6.24 0.76
C ASN A 102 -2.27 -6.97 2.09
N ALA A 103 -1.91 -8.26 2.09
CA ALA A 103 -1.57 -8.99 3.30
C ALA A 103 -0.31 -8.42 3.98
N ILE A 104 0.73 -8.08 3.20
CA ILE A 104 1.95 -7.43 3.70
C ILE A 104 1.62 -6.07 4.33
N ILE A 105 0.77 -5.27 3.66
CA ILE A 105 0.34 -3.96 4.18
C ILE A 105 -0.44 -4.11 5.49
N VAL A 106 -1.35 -5.07 5.58
CA VAL A 106 -2.11 -5.33 6.82
C VAL A 106 -1.17 -5.81 7.93
N ALA A 107 -0.19 -6.67 7.61
CA ALA A 107 0.82 -7.09 8.58
C ALA A 107 1.62 -5.89 9.09
N ALA A 108 2.08 -5.00 8.21
CA ALA A 108 2.75 -3.75 8.57
C ALA A 108 1.90 -2.86 9.48
N ALA A 109 0.60 -2.75 9.20
CA ALA A 109 -0.34 -1.96 9.99
C ALA A 109 -0.51 -2.49 11.42
N ILE A 110 -0.25 -3.78 11.66
CA ILE A 110 -0.31 -4.41 12.97
C ILE A 110 1.07 -4.36 13.65
N THR A 111 2.14 -4.75 12.97
CA THR A 111 3.45 -4.95 13.58
C THR A 111 4.15 -3.64 13.97
N LEU A 112 4.03 -2.58 13.14
CA LEU A 112 4.71 -1.31 13.40
C LEU A 112 4.17 -0.60 14.66
N PRO A 113 2.84 -0.51 14.91
CA PRO A 113 2.32 0.00 16.18
C PRO A 113 2.69 -0.88 17.38
N LEU A 114 2.82 -2.19 17.20
CA LEU A 114 3.32 -3.10 18.24
C LEU A 114 4.81 -2.87 18.57
N GLY A 115 5.54 -2.10 17.76
CA GLY A 115 6.94 -1.78 17.96
C GLY A 115 7.91 -2.83 17.41
N LEU A 116 7.42 -3.76 16.58
CA LEU A 116 8.25 -4.74 15.89
C LEU A 116 8.85 -4.07 14.66
N THR A 117 10.11 -3.65 14.77
CA THR A 117 10.80 -2.95 13.70
C THR A 117 12.29 -3.21 13.70
N THR A 118 12.87 -3.31 12.50
CA THR A 118 14.32 -3.43 12.30
C THR A 118 15.08 -2.11 12.51
N SER A 119 14.37 -0.99 12.75
CA SER A 119 14.90 0.39 12.86
C SER A 119 15.57 0.96 11.59
N LYS A 120 15.52 0.25 10.46
CA LYS A 120 16.04 0.73 9.17
C LYS A 120 14.95 1.44 8.40
N GLU A 121 15.17 2.71 8.04
CA GLU A 121 14.17 3.49 7.30
C GLU A 121 13.82 2.84 5.95
N TYR A 122 12.52 2.74 5.66
CA TYR A 122 11.95 2.07 4.48
C TYR A 122 12.18 0.54 4.41
N ALA A 123 12.74 -0.04 5.46
CA ALA A 123 12.95 -1.48 5.64
C ALA A 123 12.53 -1.90 7.06
N GLU A 124 11.55 -1.21 7.64
CA GLU A 124 11.19 -1.34 9.05
C GLU A 124 10.53 -2.68 9.38
N LEU A 125 9.93 -3.35 8.39
CA LEU A 125 9.23 -4.62 8.57
C LEU A 125 10.19 -5.74 8.97
N GLU A 126 9.73 -6.60 9.86
CA GLU A 126 10.50 -7.76 10.31
C GLU A 126 10.63 -8.81 9.21
N TRP A 127 11.69 -9.63 9.30
CA TRP A 127 12.07 -10.63 8.30
C TRP A 127 10.98 -11.59 7.77
N PRO A 128 9.89 -11.93 8.49
CA PRO A 128 8.83 -12.79 7.93
C PRO A 128 7.92 -12.07 6.92
N ILE A 129 7.99 -10.74 6.85
CA ILE A 129 7.13 -9.85 6.07
C ILE A 129 7.96 -9.20 4.96
#